data_AF-L7LNC1-F1
#
_entry.id   AF-L7LNC1-F1
#
_cell.length_a   1.000
_cell.length_b   1.000
_cell.length_c   1.000
_cell.angle_alpha   90.00
_cell.angle_beta   90.00
_cell.angle_gamma   90.00
#
_symmetry.space_group_name_H-M   'P 1'
#
loop_
_entity.id
_entity.type
_entity.pdbx_description
1 polymer ?
#
loop_
_entity_poly.entity_id
_entity_poly.type
_entity_poly.pdbx_seq_one_letter_code
_entity_poly.pdbx_strand_id
1 'polypeptide(L)'
;KEAQTIANARNEYLHGAAASFAPIPPDAWWPRYWAQARILVHACDKDLDDFVGSEYESKVESHLIRNKKNIEHRAEMLVERARQRLGQFKSGQMRAAELDEWVRQTKYLPARLQYSASASCPACDGTGLVEGKDVDNAETHYEQVSKDDYDAWVDLTIGAAYFSCTECHLILDSYELIEALGLPADFEATTDVGDYWEPEYGND
;
A
#
# COMPACT_ATOMS: atom_id res chain seq x y z
N LYS A 1 2.16 -1.62 -8.16
CA LYS A 1 0.90 -2.26 -8.63
C LYS A 1 0.21 -1.44 -9.72
N GLU A 2 -0.07 -0.16 -9.46
CA GLU A 2 -0.74 0.76 -10.39
C GLU A 2 -0.02 0.93 -11.74
N ALA A 3 1.29 1.23 -11.71
CA ALA A 3 2.11 1.35 -12.92
C ALA A 3 2.06 0.08 -13.82
N GLN A 4 2.06 -1.12 -13.22
CA GLN A 4 1.94 -2.38 -13.95
C GLN A 4 0.57 -2.51 -14.63
N THR A 5 -0.51 -2.11 -13.95
CA THR A 5 -1.86 -2.11 -14.52
C THR A 5 -1.95 -1.17 -15.72
N ILE A 6 -1.40 0.05 -15.59
CA ILE A 6 -1.32 1.04 -16.67
C ILE A 6 -0.49 0.50 -17.85
N ALA A 7 0.69 -0.07 -17.58
CA ALA A 7 1.58 -0.62 -18.60
C ALA A 7 0.94 -1.81 -19.33
N ASN A 8 0.31 -2.74 -18.61
CA ASN A 8 -0.38 -3.89 -19.19
C ASN A 8 -1.54 -3.43 -20.07
N ALA A 9 -2.36 -2.48 -19.60
CA ALA A 9 -3.48 -1.93 -20.39
C ALA A 9 -2.99 -1.26 -21.69
N ARG A 10 -1.87 -0.52 -21.64
CA ARG A 10 -1.25 0.08 -22.82
C ARG A 10 -0.67 -0.98 -23.77
N ASN A 11 0.02 -1.99 -23.24
CA ASN A 11 0.59 -3.07 -24.04
C ASN A 11 -0.49 -3.87 -24.76
N GLU A 12 -1.61 -4.15 -24.08
CA GLU A 12 -2.76 -4.81 -24.68
C GLU A 12 -3.42 -3.94 -25.76
N TYR A 13 -3.52 -2.63 -25.57
CA TYR A 13 -3.99 -1.71 -26.61
C TYR A 13 -3.09 -1.67 -27.86
N LEU A 14 -1.77 -1.68 -27.67
CA LEU A 14 -0.80 -1.56 -28.77
C LEU A 14 -0.53 -2.88 -29.49
N HIS A 15 -0.63 -4.02 -28.78
CA HIS A 15 -0.20 -5.33 -29.28
C HIS A 15 -1.30 -6.40 -29.26
N GLY A 16 -2.47 -6.11 -28.68
CA GLY A 16 -3.62 -7.01 -28.64
C GLY A 16 -4.48 -6.94 -29.89
N ALA A 17 -5.09 -8.08 -30.26
CA ALA A 17 -6.05 -8.18 -31.35
C ALA A 17 -7.47 -7.73 -30.96
N ALA A 18 -7.68 -7.31 -29.71
CA ALA A 18 -8.96 -6.86 -29.17
C ALA A 18 -8.89 -5.37 -28.84
N ALA A 19 -9.92 -4.62 -29.22
CA ALA A 19 -10.18 -3.28 -28.71
C ALA A 19 -10.66 -3.37 -27.24
N SER A 20 -9.82 -3.84 -26.32
CA SER A 20 -10.12 -3.83 -24.88
C SER A 20 -9.97 -2.44 -24.26
N PHE A 21 -9.51 -1.46 -25.04
CA PHE A 21 -9.47 -0.06 -24.64
C PHE A 21 -10.77 0.68 -24.98
N ALA A 22 -11.76 0.54 -24.09
CA ALA A 22 -12.68 1.58 -23.61
C ALA A 22 -13.90 0.91 -22.93
N PRO A 23 -14.19 1.19 -21.64
CA PRO A 23 -14.55 2.54 -21.25
C PRO A 23 -14.13 2.84 -19.81
N ILE A 24 -12.84 2.96 -19.50
CA ILE A 24 -12.49 3.79 -18.35
C ILE A 24 -12.62 5.22 -18.85
N PRO A 25 -13.60 6.01 -18.38
CA PRO A 25 -13.75 7.39 -18.84
C PRO A 25 -12.43 8.12 -18.61
N PRO A 26 -12.01 9.03 -19.49
CA PRO A 26 -10.80 9.82 -19.30
C PRO A 26 -10.73 10.44 -17.90
N ASP A 27 -11.87 10.87 -17.38
CA ASP A 27 -12.07 11.40 -16.04
C ASP A 27 -11.69 10.46 -14.88
N ALA A 28 -11.73 9.15 -15.08
CA ALA A 28 -11.34 8.14 -14.11
C ALA A 28 -9.89 7.66 -14.30
N TRP A 29 -9.37 7.73 -15.53
CA TRP A 29 -8.02 7.29 -15.89
C TRP A 29 -6.96 8.37 -15.64
N TRP A 30 -7.19 9.60 -16.10
CA TRP A 30 -6.19 10.67 -16.08
C TRP A 30 -5.64 10.97 -14.68
N PRO A 31 -6.46 11.04 -13.61
CA PRO A 31 -5.97 11.24 -12.25
C PRO A 31 -4.92 10.19 -11.83
N ARG A 32 -5.18 8.91 -12.12
CA ARG A 32 -4.29 7.80 -11.75
C ARG A 32 -3.02 7.79 -12.59
N TYR A 33 -3.15 8.03 -13.89
CA TYR A 33 -2.02 8.13 -14.80
C TYR A 33 -1.05 9.24 -14.38
N TRP A 34 -1.56 10.45 -14.16
CA TRP A 34 -0.71 11.60 -13.82
C TRP A 34 -0.05 11.45 -12.45
N ALA A 35 -0.71 10.78 -11.50
CA ALA A 35 -0.08 10.45 -10.21
C ALA A 35 1.17 9.58 -10.39
N GLN A 36 1.17 8.62 -11.32
CA GLN A 36 2.35 7.80 -11.63
C GLN A 36 3.37 8.56 -12.47
N ALA A 37 2.92 9.28 -13.50
CA ALA A 37 3.81 10.03 -14.39
C ALA A 37 4.61 11.10 -13.63
N ARG A 38 3.98 11.79 -12.67
CA ARG A 38 4.66 12.79 -11.83
C ARG A 38 5.85 12.21 -11.05
N ILE A 39 5.73 10.98 -10.53
CA ILE A 39 6.84 10.31 -9.83
C ILE A 39 8.04 10.15 -10.78
N LEU A 40 7.80 9.72 -12.01
CA LEU A 40 8.84 9.54 -13.01
C LEU A 40 9.45 10.87 -13.48
N VAL A 41 8.64 11.91 -13.63
CA VAL A 41 9.09 13.26 -14.00
C VAL A 41 10.02 13.82 -12.91
N HIS A 42 9.62 13.73 -11.63
CA HIS A 42 10.47 14.16 -10.52
C HIS A 42 11.72 13.30 -10.36
N ALA A 43 11.66 11.99 -10.65
CA ALA A 43 12.84 11.13 -10.66
C ALA A 43 13.86 11.52 -11.76
N CYS A 44 13.45 12.31 -12.75
CA CYS A 44 14.33 12.92 -13.74
C CYS A 44 14.77 14.35 -13.37
N ASP A 45 14.58 14.78 -12.13
CA ASP A 45 14.86 16.15 -11.65
C ASP A 45 14.16 17.23 -12.48
N LYS A 46 12.93 16.94 -12.90
CA LYS A 46 12.07 17.86 -13.68
C LYS A 46 10.76 18.14 -12.96
N ASP A 47 10.17 19.27 -13.31
CA ASP A 47 8.80 19.59 -12.93
C ASP A 47 7.81 19.25 -14.05
N LEU A 48 6.51 19.31 -13.73
CA LEU A 48 5.46 19.04 -14.70
C LEU A 48 5.49 20.05 -15.84
N ASP A 49 5.79 21.32 -15.56
CA ASP A 49 5.99 22.36 -16.58
C ASP A 49 7.09 21.98 -17.59
N ASP A 50 8.22 21.45 -17.14
CA ASP A 50 9.30 21.00 -18.02
C ASP A 50 8.89 19.85 -18.95
N PHE A 51 7.87 19.08 -18.55
CA PHE A 51 7.41 17.91 -19.30
C PHE A 51 6.22 18.21 -20.22
N VAL A 52 5.21 18.92 -19.72
CA VAL A 52 3.97 19.20 -20.47
C VAL A 52 3.90 20.62 -21.02
N GLY A 53 4.73 21.54 -20.54
CA GLY A 53 4.65 22.97 -20.84
C GLY A 53 3.58 23.70 -20.04
N SER A 54 3.80 25.00 -19.82
CA SER A 54 3.04 25.79 -18.83
C SER A 54 1.56 25.92 -19.19
N GLU A 55 1.23 25.78 -20.48
CA GLU A 55 -0.14 25.77 -20.97
C GLU A 55 -0.96 24.56 -20.47
N TYR A 56 -0.32 23.43 -20.18
CA TYR A 56 -0.99 22.18 -19.78
C TYR A 56 -0.81 21.84 -18.30
N GLU A 57 0.13 22.48 -17.60
CA GLU A 57 0.42 22.23 -16.19
C GLU A 57 -0.85 22.29 -15.31
N SER A 58 -1.63 23.36 -15.42
CA SER A 58 -2.88 23.53 -14.66
C SER A 58 -3.89 22.40 -14.84
N LYS A 59 -3.94 21.80 -16.04
CA LYS A 59 -4.82 20.68 -16.35
C LYS A 59 -4.33 19.40 -15.67
N VAL A 60 -3.02 19.14 -15.69
CA VAL A 60 -2.41 18.02 -14.96
C VAL A 60 -2.65 18.16 -13.47
N GLU A 61 -2.45 19.35 -12.91
CA GLU A 61 -2.65 19.60 -11.49
C GLU A 61 -4.09 19.34 -11.05
N SER A 62 -5.06 19.69 -11.90
CA SER A 62 -6.48 19.37 -11.65
C SER A 62 -6.74 17.85 -11.56
N HIS A 63 -6.02 17.05 -12.36
CA HIS A 63 -6.11 15.59 -12.30
C HIS A 63 -5.47 15.04 -11.02
N LEU A 64 -4.33 15.59 -10.59
CA LEU A 64 -3.64 15.20 -9.36
C LEU A 64 -4.48 15.50 -8.12
N ILE A 65 -5.06 16.70 -8.05
CA ILE A 65 -5.99 17.10 -6.97
C ILE A 65 -7.19 16.14 -6.93
N ARG A 66 -7.76 15.81 -8.09
CA ARG A 66 -8.87 14.85 -8.18
C ARG A 66 -8.45 13.45 -7.74
N ASN A 67 -7.24 13.01 -8.07
CA ASN A 67 -6.73 11.71 -7.64
C ASN A 67 -6.66 11.63 -6.11
N LYS A 68 -6.08 12.67 -5.48
CA LYS A 68 -5.99 12.78 -4.03
C LYS A 68 -7.38 12.70 -3.37
N LYS A 69 -8.34 13.51 -3.84
CA LYS A 69 -9.72 13.48 -3.34
C LYS A 69 -10.40 12.12 -3.51
N ASN A 70 -10.16 11.44 -4.64
CA ASN A 70 -10.72 10.10 -4.87
C ASN A 70 -10.17 9.07 -3.87
N ILE A 71 -8.89 9.15 -3.53
CA ILE A 71 -8.24 8.28 -2.55
C ILE A 71 -8.81 8.56 -1.15
N GLU A 72 -8.86 9.83 -0.74
CA GLU A 72 -9.43 10.26 0.55
C GLU A 72 -10.87 9.77 0.70
N HIS A 73 -11.72 10.04 -0.30
CA HIS A 73 -13.11 9.61 -0.26
C HIS A 73 -13.25 8.07 -0.24
N ARG A 74 -12.42 7.35 -0.99
CA ARG A 74 -12.42 5.88 -0.96
C ARG A 74 -12.03 5.37 0.43
N ALA A 75 -11.04 5.97 1.06
CA ALA A 75 -10.58 5.60 2.40
C ALA A 75 -11.68 5.84 3.45
N GLU A 76 -12.34 7.00 3.42
CA GLU A 76 -13.49 7.32 4.27
C GLU A 76 -14.63 6.29 4.11
N MET A 77 -14.99 5.96 2.87
CA MET A 77 -16.05 4.98 2.59
C MET A 77 -15.70 3.58 3.13
N LEU A 78 -14.43 3.17 3.08
CA LEU A 78 -13.97 1.90 3.66
C LEU A 78 -14.09 1.91 5.19
N VAL A 79 -13.70 3.00 5.83
CA VAL A 79 -13.81 3.21 7.28
C VAL A 79 -15.27 3.17 7.73
N GLU A 80 -16.15 3.91 7.07
CA GLU A 80 -17.58 3.95 7.42
C GLU A 80 -18.24 2.59 7.23
N ARG A 81 -17.87 1.87 6.16
CA ARG A 81 -18.34 0.49 5.95
C ARG A 81 -17.86 -0.45 7.07
N ALA A 82 -16.61 -0.34 7.49
CA ALA A 82 -16.06 -1.16 8.58
C ALA A 82 -16.78 -0.88 9.91
N ARG A 83 -17.01 0.41 10.24
CA ARG A 83 -17.79 0.85 11.40
C ARG A 83 -19.21 0.29 11.39
N GLN A 84 -19.90 0.44 10.26
CA GLN A 84 -21.27 -0.05 10.09
C GLN A 84 -21.35 -1.56 10.29
N ARG A 85 -20.46 -2.33 9.66
CA ARG A 85 -20.46 -3.80 9.80
C ARG A 85 -20.13 -4.23 11.23
N LEU A 86 -19.14 -3.60 11.87
CA LEU A 86 -18.85 -3.87 13.28
C LEU A 86 -20.07 -3.57 14.17
N GLY A 87 -20.78 -2.47 13.90
CA GLY A 87 -22.02 -2.13 14.58
C GLY A 87 -23.09 -3.21 14.44
N GLN A 88 -23.33 -3.71 13.22
CA GLN A 88 -24.27 -4.80 12.95
C GLN A 88 -23.88 -6.11 13.63
N PHE A 89 -22.59 -6.40 13.69
CA PHE A 89 -22.06 -7.58 14.39
C PHE A 89 -22.32 -7.46 15.90
N LYS A 90 -21.94 -6.33 16.52
CA LYS A 90 -22.13 -6.07 17.95
C LYS A 90 -23.60 -6.02 18.37
N SER A 91 -24.49 -5.54 17.50
CA SER A 91 -25.93 -5.45 17.77
C SER A 91 -26.69 -6.75 17.49
N GLY A 92 -26.03 -7.79 16.97
CA GLY A 92 -26.69 -9.05 16.59
C GLY A 92 -27.64 -8.93 15.40
N GLN A 93 -27.49 -7.91 14.57
CA GLN A 93 -28.35 -7.65 13.41
C GLN A 93 -27.93 -8.40 12.14
N MET A 94 -26.76 -9.05 12.15
CA MET A 94 -26.30 -9.89 11.04
C MET A 94 -27.14 -11.17 10.91
N ARG A 95 -27.46 -11.56 9.67
CA ARG A 95 -28.07 -12.86 9.39
C ARG A 95 -27.06 -13.98 9.64
N ALA A 96 -27.54 -15.21 9.87
CA ALA A 96 -26.68 -16.36 10.16
C ALA A 96 -25.55 -16.56 9.12
N ALA A 97 -25.86 -16.43 7.83
CA ALA A 97 -24.86 -16.54 6.76
C ALA A 97 -23.81 -15.40 6.79
N GLU A 98 -24.23 -14.18 7.16
CA GLU A 98 -23.32 -13.02 7.25
C GLU A 98 -22.41 -13.13 8.47
N LEU A 99 -22.93 -13.65 9.59
CA LEU A 99 -22.17 -13.92 10.80
C LEU A 99 -21.13 -15.02 10.59
N ASP A 100 -21.54 -16.11 9.95
CA ASP A 100 -20.66 -17.22 9.59
C ASP A 100 -19.54 -16.76 8.64
N GLU A 101 -19.87 -15.92 7.66
CA GLU A 101 -18.87 -15.30 6.79
C GLU A 101 -17.95 -14.32 7.53
N TRP A 102 -18.47 -13.51 8.44
CA TRP A 102 -17.67 -12.63 9.28
C TRP A 102 -16.61 -13.43 10.04
N VAL A 103 -17.02 -14.45 10.80
CA VAL A 103 -16.11 -15.29 11.60
C VAL A 103 -15.07 -16.01 10.72
N ARG A 104 -15.48 -16.49 9.53
CA ARG A 104 -14.54 -17.13 8.60
C ARG A 104 -13.48 -16.15 8.09
N GLN A 105 -13.89 -14.96 7.68
CA GLN A 105 -13.02 -13.97 7.04
C GLN A 105 -11.88 -13.52 7.97
N THR A 106 -12.12 -13.44 9.28
CA THR A 106 -11.15 -12.91 10.25
C THR A 106 -9.74 -13.52 10.12
N LYS A 107 -9.62 -14.80 9.75
CA LYS A 107 -8.33 -15.52 9.60
C LYS A 107 -7.59 -15.23 8.28
N TYR A 108 -8.30 -14.64 7.31
CA TYR A 108 -7.81 -14.38 5.95
C TYR A 108 -7.72 -12.88 5.64
N LEU A 109 -7.91 -12.02 6.64
CA LEU A 109 -7.74 -10.58 6.47
C LEU A 109 -6.27 -10.19 6.25
N PRO A 110 -5.28 -10.72 7.01
CA PRO A 110 -3.89 -10.37 6.76
C PRO A 110 -3.44 -10.83 5.38
N ALA A 111 -2.65 -10.00 4.70
CA ALA A 111 -2.02 -10.32 3.43
C ALA A 111 -0.88 -11.34 3.60
N ARG A 112 -0.33 -11.46 4.81
CA ARG A 112 0.81 -12.30 5.18
C ARG A 112 2.07 -11.91 4.41
N LEU A 113 2.37 -10.62 4.40
CA LEU A 113 3.64 -10.14 3.84
C LEU A 113 4.80 -10.46 4.79
N GLN A 114 6.03 -10.29 4.30
CA GLN A 114 7.24 -10.72 4.99
C GLN A 114 7.42 -10.06 6.36
N TYR A 115 7.10 -8.77 6.46
CA TYR A 115 7.20 -8.00 7.70
C TYR A 115 5.84 -7.46 8.10
N SER A 116 5.63 -7.31 9.41
CA SER A 116 4.40 -6.75 9.93
C SER A 116 4.61 -6.06 11.28
N ALA A 117 3.79 -5.04 11.55
CA ALA A 117 3.75 -4.35 12.83
C ALA A 117 2.30 -4.05 13.24
N SER A 118 2.09 -3.74 14.52
CA SER A 118 0.77 -3.34 15.02
C SER A 118 0.54 -1.86 14.77
N ALA A 119 -0.69 -1.48 14.39
CA ALA A 119 -1.10 -0.08 14.24
C ALA A 119 -2.53 0.14 14.74
N SER A 120 -2.84 1.36 15.21
CA SER A 120 -4.19 1.71 15.67
C SER A 120 -5.17 1.76 14.51
N CYS A 121 -6.30 1.07 14.61
CA CYS A 121 -7.29 1.03 13.55
C CYS A 121 -8.09 2.34 13.48
N PRO A 122 -8.13 3.04 12.33
CA PRO A 122 -8.85 4.32 12.20
C PRO A 122 -10.38 4.16 12.24
N ALA A 123 -10.89 2.93 12.08
CA ALA A 123 -12.33 2.66 12.10
C ALA A 123 -12.87 2.38 13.50
N CYS A 124 -12.16 1.58 14.32
CA CYS A 124 -12.68 1.08 15.59
C CYS A 124 -11.77 1.32 16.80
N ASP A 125 -10.64 2.00 16.62
CA ASP A 125 -9.62 2.29 17.64
C ASP A 125 -8.97 1.03 18.27
N GLY A 126 -9.28 -0.16 17.75
CA GLY A 126 -8.63 -1.41 18.11
C GLY A 126 -7.28 -1.57 17.44
N THR A 127 -6.61 -2.71 17.66
CA THR A 127 -5.31 -3.00 17.03
C THR A 127 -5.50 -3.68 15.68
N GLY A 128 -4.92 -3.10 14.63
CA GLY A 128 -4.75 -3.73 13.33
C GLY A 128 -3.29 -4.10 13.06
N LEU A 129 -3.07 -4.74 11.92
CA LEU A 129 -1.78 -5.18 11.42
C LEU A 129 -1.44 -4.37 10.17
N VAL A 130 -0.33 -3.65 10.20
CA VAL A 130 0.31 -3.11 8.99
C VAL A 130 1.35 -4.13 8.51
N GLU A 131 1.41 -4.33 7.20
CA GLU A 131 2.25 -5.35 6.56
C GLU A 131 3.00 -4.74 5.37
N GLY A 132 4.21 -5.22 5.16
CA GLY A 132 5.13 -4.75 4.12
C GLY A 132 6.12 -5.84 3.71
N LYS A 133 6.80 -5.60 2.60
CA LYS A 133 7.82 -6.52 2.05
C LYS A 133 9.01 -5.79 1.45
N ASP A 134 8.82 -4.55 1.02
CA ASP A 134 9.85 -3.75 0.38
C ASP A 134 10.62 -3.02 1.50
N VAL A 135 11.94 -3.24 1.53
CA VAL A 135 12.85 -2.63 2.50
C VAL A 135 13.31 -1.29 1.93
N ASP A 136 12.92 -0.20 2.58
CA ASP A 136 13.27 1.16 2.14
C ASP A 136 14.65 1.59 2.66
N ASN A 137 15.02 1.13 3.86
CA ASN A 137 16.33 1.35 4.47
C ASN A 137 16.75 0.14 5.31
N ALA A 138 18.05 -0.08 5.41
CA ALA A 138 18.65 -1.12 6.24
C ALA A 138 19.93 -0.60 6.90
N GLU A 139 20.01 -0.67 8.22
CA GLU A 139 21.19 -0.29 9.00
C GLU A 139 21.75 -1.51 9.72
N THR A 140 23.03 -1.81 9.50
CA THR A 140 23.69 -2.95 10.15
C THR A 140 24.41 -2.50 11.41
N HIS A 141 24.13 -3.21 12.50
CA HIS A 141 24.71 -2.97 13.81
C HIS A 141 25.63 -4.13 14.20
N TYR A 142 26.68 -3.79 14.96
CA TYR A 142 27.61 -4.74 15.54
C TYR A 142 27.86 -4.34 16.99
N GLU A 143 27.69 -5.28 17.92
CA GLU A 143 28.00 -5.08 19.33
C GLU A 143 28.99 -6.15 19.80
N GLN A 144 30.09 -5.70 20.41
CA GLN A 144 31.05 -6.61 21.00
C GLN A 144 30.52 -7.13 22.35
N VAL A 145 30.02 -8.37 22.36
CA VAL A 145 29.51 -9.01 23.57
C VAL A 145 30.60 -9.72 24.39
N SER A 146 31.72 -10.08 23.76
CA SER A 146 32.92 -10.56 24.46
C SER A 146 34.21 -10.26 23.69
N LYS A 147 35.37 -10.59 24.28
CA LYS A 147 36.68 -10.33 23.66
C LYS A 147 36.79 -10.91 22.24
N ASP A 148 36.18 -12.06 22.00
CA ASP A 148 36.27 -12.79 20.74
C ASP A 148 34.88 -13.02 20.10
N ASP A 149 33.84 -12.30 20.55
CA ASP A 149 32.45 -12.53 20.12
C ASP A 149 31.69 -11.22 19.87
N TYR A 150 30.89 -11.20 18.82
CA TYR A 150 30.13 -10.05 18.35
C TYR A 150 28.72 -10.48 17.96
N ASP A 151 27.73 -9.76 18.49
CA ASP A 151 26.37 -9.82 17.99
C ASP A 151 26.23 -8.86 16.82
N ALA A 152 25.48 -9.26 15.80
CA ALA A 152 25.22 -8.44 14.64
C ALA A 152 23.78 -8.59 14.18
N TRP A 153 23.08 -7.47 14.02
CA TRP A 153 21.69 -7.42 13.55
C TRP A 153 21.51 -6.30 12.53
N VAL A 154 20.38 -6.33 11.83
CA VAL A 154 19.99 -5.30 10.87
C VAL A 154 18.65 -4.73 11.29
N ASP A 155 18.62 -3.42 11.48
CA ASP A 155 17.37 -2.67 11.63
C ASP A 155 16.88 -2.23 10.25
N LEU A 156 15.63 -2.55 9.95
CA LEU A 156 14.99 -2.35 8.67
C LEU A 156 13.86 -1.33 8.80
N THR A 157 13.79 -0.41 7.84
CA THR A 157 12.61 0.42 7.61
C THR A 157 11.82 -0.20 6.45
N ILE A 158 10.59 -0.64 6.72
CA ILE A 158 9.74 -1.35 5.77
C ILE A 158 8.61 -0.45 5.31
N GLY A 159 8.44 -0.30 3.99
CA GLY A 159 7.32 0.42 3.42
C GLY A 159 5.99 -0.31 3.65
N ALA A 160 5.00 0.38 4.20
CA ALA A 160 3.67 -0.15 4.45
C ALA A 160 2.90 -0.35 3.13
N ALA A 161 2.49 -1.58 2.87
CA ALA A 161 1.78 -1.96 1.64
C ALA A 161 0.34 -2.43 1.87
N TYR A 162 0.04 -2.87 3.10
CA TYR A 162 -1.26 -3.43 3.45
C TYR A 162 -1.60 -3.16 4.92
N PHE A 163 -2.87 -2.90 5.21
CA PHE A 163 -3.39 -2.87 6.58
C PHE A 163 -4.64 -3.72 6.69
N SER A 164 -4.76 -4.49 7.78
CA SER A 164 -5.99 -5.19 8.13
C SER A 164 -6.33 -5.09 9.62
N CYS A 165 -7.62 -5.02 9.94
CA CYS A 165 -8.11 -5.07 11.32
C CYS A 165 -9.02 -6.27 11.54
N THR A 166 -8.66 -7.15 12.46
CA THR A 166 -9.43 -8.37 12.79
C THR A 166 -10.72 -8.07 13.57
N GLU A 167 -10.84 -6.88 14.16
CA GLU A 167 -12.05 -6.48 14.89
C GLU A 167 -13.15 -5.96 13.97
N CYS A 168 -12.84 -4.97 13.12
CA CYS A 168 -13.83 -4.32 12.25
C CYS A 168 -13.78 -4.75 10.78
N HIS A 169 -12.79 -5.58 10.42
CA HIS A 169 -12.53 -6.06 9.07
C HIS A 169 -12.22 -4.95 8.06
N LEU A 170 -11.69 -3.81 8.52
CA LEU A 170 -11.11 -2.80 7.65
C LEU A 170 -9.89 -3.38 6.93
N ILE A 171 -9.84 -3.20 5.61
CA ILE A 171 -8.70 -3.54 4.76
C ILE A 171 -8.31 -2.29 3.98
N LEU A 172 -7.02 -1.95 4.00
CA LEU A 172 -6.41 -0.95 3.12
C LEU A 172 -5.33 -1.67 2.32
N ASP A 173 -5.49 -1.71 1.00
CA ASP A 173 -4.68 -2.56 0.12
C ASP A 173 -3.66 -1.79 -0.73
N SER A 174 -3.37 -0.55 -0.34
CA SER A 174 -2.37 0.30 -0.98
C SER A 174 -1.79 1.32 -0.01
N TYR A 175 -0.56 1.75 -0.30
CA TYR A 175 0.14 2.83 0.41
C TYR A 175 -0.73 4.09 0.50
N GLU A 176 -1.37 4.50 -0.60
CA GLU A 176 -2.12 5.76 -0.64
C GLU A 176 -3.36 5.72 0.28
N LEU A 177 -3.98 4.56 0.49
CA LEU A 177 -5.08 4.40 1.44
C LEU A 177 -4.61 4.41 2.89
N ILE A 178 -3.42 3.86 3.16
CA ILE A 178 -2.79 3.86 4.47
C ILE A 178 -2.42 5.30 4.86
N GLU A 179 -1.71 6.00 3.96
CA GLU A 179 -1.32 7.39 4.13
C GLU A 179 -2.53 8.32 4.28
N ALA A 180 -3.59 8.14 3.48
CA ALA A 180 -4.81 8.95 3.55
C ALA A 180 -5.54 8.86 4.90
N LEU A 181 -5.33 7.79 5.68
CA LEU A 181 -5.90 7.61 7.01
C LEU A 181 -4.91 7.90 8.14
N GLY A 182 -3.73 8.44 7.82
CA GLY A 182 -2.72 8.81 8.80
C GLY A 182 -2.10 7.62 9.53
N LEU A 183 -2.19 6.42 8.94
CA LEU A 183 -1.44 5.26 9.43
C LEU A 183 0.04 5.40 9.06
N PRO A 184 0.95 4.73 9.79
CA PRO A 184 2.37 4.74 9.47
C PRO A 184 2.61 4.32 8.01
N ALA A 185 3.31 5.16 7.26
CA ALA A 185 3.73 4.92 5.88
C ALA A 185 4.83 3.85 5.80
N ASP A 186 5.57 3.68 6.89
CA ASP A 186 6.61 2.71 7.10
C ASP A 186 6.58 2.21 8.56
N PHE A 187 7.31 1.12 8.82
CA PHE A 187 7.48 0.58 10.17
C PHE A 187 8.82 -0.14 10.31
N GLU A 188 9.29 -0.28 11.54
CA GLU A 188 10.57 -0.91 11.86
C GLU A 188 10.45 -2.44 12.01
N ALA A 189 11.48 -3.15 11.58
CA ALA A 189 11.67 -4.58 11.85
C ALA A 189 13.16 -4.86 12.08
N THR A 190 13.48 -5.82 12.93
CA THR A 190 14.87 -6.26 13.17
C THR A 190 15.05 -7.69 12.69
N THR A 191 16.17 -7.97 12.04
CA THR A 191 16.55 -9.31 11.57
C THR A 191 18.04 -9.57 11.79
N ASP A 192 18.45 -10.84 11.77
CA ASP A 192 19.85 -11.21 11.84
C ASP A 192 20.58 -10.87 10.53
N VAL A 193 21.86 -10.51 10.63
CA VAL A 193 22.70 -10.17 9.45
C VAL A 193 22.75 -11.31 8.45
N GLY A 194 22.77 -12.56 8.91
CA GLY A 194 22.80 -13.74 8.06
C GLY A 194 21.51 -13.96 7.25
N ASP A 195 20.36 -13.57 7.82
CA ASP A 195 19.05 -13.73 7.16
C ASP A 195 18.81 -12.60 6.14
N TYR A 196 19.34 -11.40 6.39
CA TYR A 196 19.24 -10.28 5.45
C TYR A 196 20.22 -10.41 4.27
N TRP A 197 21.46 -10.77 4.56
CA TRP A 197 22.50 -11.00 3.56
C TRP A 197 22.59 -12.50 3.26
N GLU A 198 21.57 -13.11 2.67
CA GLU A 198 21.79 -14.41 2.02
C GLU A 198 22.74 -14.17 0.84
N PRO A 199 23.98 -14.71 0.85
CA PRO A 199 24.81 -14.64 -0.34
C PRO A 199 24.09 -15.43 -1.44
N GLU A 200 23.82 -14.79 -2.58
CA GLU A 200 23.70 -15.53 -3.83
C GLU A 200 25.02 -16.29 -3.99
N TYR A 201 25.06 -17.53 -3.50
CA TYR A 201 26.15 -18.44 -3.78
C TYR A 201 26.16 -18.58 -5.30
N GLY A 202 27.06 -17.82 -5.93
CA GLY A 202 27.38 -17.91 -7.34
C GLY A 202 27.71 -19.35 -7.64
N ASN A 203 26.80 -20.03 -8.30
CA ASN A 203 27.15 -21.20 -9.08
C ASN A 203 27.98 -20.69 -10.26
N ASP A 204 29.30 -20.61 -10.06
CA ASP A 204 30.30 -20.61 -11.15
C ASP A 204 30.24 -21.94 -11.92
#